data_AF-A0A5T1AFB1-F1
#
_entry.id   AF-A0A5T1AFB1-F1
#
_cell.length_a   1.000
_cell.length_b   1.000
_cell.length_c   1.000
_cell.angle_alpha   90.00
_cell.angle_beta   90.00
_cell.angle_gamma   90.00
#
_symmetry.space_group_name_H-M   'P 1'
#
loop_
_entity.id
_entity.type
_entity.pdbx_description
1 polymer ?
#
loop_
_entity_poly.entity_id
_entity_poly.type
_entity_poly.pdbx_seq_one_letter_code
_entity_poly.pdbx_strand_id
1 'polypeptide(L)'
;MVSAYPKPIKIFKNTAIKVSNFPFDPNLKIKIYSLNSYIGNIIPQFTNTKDSIIINFTGKSVTDDSRFRVEFLNNDKPIGFFFDFDV
;
A
#
# COMPACT_ATOMS: atom_id res chain seq x y z
N MET A 1 11.81 34.83 1.17
CA MET A 1 11.71 33.36 1.09
C MET A 1 10.24 33.01 1.11
N VAL A 2 9.67 32.51 0.01
CA VAL A 2 8.29 32.02 0.02
C VAL A 2 8.35 30.57 0.49
N SER A 3 7.92 30.34 1.72
CA SER A 3 7.77 29.00 2.27
C SER A 3 6.46 28.43 1.74
N ALA A 4 6.51 27.48 0.81
CA ALA A 4 5.34 26.75 0.33
C ALA A 4 4.93 25.74 1.41
N TYR A 5 4.28 26.25 2.47
CA TYR A 5 3.65 25.42 3.48
C TYR A 5 2.14 25.40 3.26
N PRO A 6 1.53 24.20 3.28
CA PRO A 6 2.18 22.90 3.47
C PRO A 6 2.97 22.45 2.21
N LYS A 7 4.00 21.62 2.42
CA LYS A 7 4.77 20.98 1.32
C LYS A 7 3.79 20.34 0.32
N PRO A 8 4.05 20.41 -1.00
CA PRO A 8 3.18 19.80 -2.00
C PRO A 8 2.98 18.30 -1.75
N ILE A 9 1.73 17.85 -1.75
CA ILE A 9 1.41 16.42 -1.68
C ILE A 9 1.68 15.82 -3.06
N LYS A 10 2.63 14.89 -3.14
CA LYS A 10 2.83 14.03 -4.31
C LYS A 10 1.77 12.95 -4.31
N ILE A 11 1.09 12.78 -5.44
CA ILE A 11 0.08 11.73 -5.63
C ILE A 11 0.66 10.68 -6.57
N PHE A 12 0.71 9.44 -6.10
CA PHE A 12 1.10 8.30 -6.93
C PHE A 12 -0.19 7.66 -7.46
N LYS A 13 -0.50 7.94 -8.73
CA LYS A 13 -1.72 7.45 -9.39
C LYS A 13 -1.50 6.03 -9.93
N ASN A 14 -2.43 5.14 -9.58
CA ASN A 14 -2.58 3.79 -10.12
C ASN A 14 -1.29 2.95 -10.10
N THR A 15 -0.73 2.73 -8.92
CA THR A 15 0.28 1.69 -8.74
C THR A 15 -0.41 0.33 -8.72
N ALA A 16 -0.06 -0.53 -9.67
CA ALA A 16 -0.50 -1.91 -9.73
C ALA A 16 0.62 -2.83 -9.24
N ILE A 17 0.37 -3.59 -8.18
CA ILE A 17 1.31 -4.58 -7.65
C ILE A 17 0.77 -5.97 -7.94
N LYS A 18 1.59 -6.82 -8.56
CA LYS A 18 1.27 -8.24 -8.77
C LYS A 18 2.17 -9.10 -7.90
N VAL A 19 1.57 -9.84 -6.97
CA VAL A 19 2.25 -10.88 -6.19
C VAL A 19 1.88 -12.22 -6.81
N SER A 20 2.86 -12.93 -7.37
CA SER A 20 2.66 -14.26 -7.95
C SER A 20 2.91 -15.34 -6.89
N ASN A 21 2.35 -16.53 -7.11
CA ASN A 21 2.50 -17.68 -6.22
C ASN A 21 1.96 -17.44 -4.80
N PHE A 22 0.92 -16.61 -4.68
CA PHE A 22 0.21 -16.35 -3.43
C PHE A 22 -1.06 -17.21 -3.36
N PRO A 23 -1.27 -17.97 -2.27
CA PRO A 23 -2.42 -18.86 -2.16
C PRO A 23 -3.74 -18.07 -2.07
N PHE A 24 -4.78 -18.60 -2.70
CA PHE A 24 -6.13 -18.04 -2.55
C PHE A 24 -6.58 -18.09 -1.08
N ASP A 25 -7.08 -16.97 -0.58
CA ASP A 25 -7.64 -16.82 0.76
C ASP A 25 -8.88 -15.90 0.67
N PRO A 26 -10.09 -16.43 0.96
CA PRO A 26 -11.33 -15.66 0.87
C PRO A 26 -11.47 -14.60 1.96
N ASN A 27 -10.75 -14.73 3.08
CA ASN A 27 -10.79 -13.78 4.19
C ASN A 27 -9.63 -12.78 4.14
N LEU A 28 -8.89 -12.78 3.01
CA LEU A 28 -7.75 -11.90 2.84
C LEU A 28 -8.20 -10.44 2.85
N LYS A 29 -7.47 -9.63 3.61
CA LYS A 29 -7.50 -8.17 3.52
C LYS A 29 -6.08 -7.68 3.32
N ILE A 30 -5.97 -6.52 2.69
CA ILE A 30 -4.68 -5.86 2.46
C ILE A 30 -4.78 -4.46 3.04
N LYS A 31 -3.73 -4.04 3.74
CA LYS A 31 -3.61 -2.70 4.30
C LYS A 31 -2.32 -2.08 3.78
N ILE A 32 -2.40 -0.85 3.30
CA ILE A 32 -1.23 -0.10 2.84
C ILE A 32 -1.08 1.13 3.73
N TYR A 33 0.12 1.38 4.24
CA TYR A 33 0.41 2.56 5.07
C TYR A 33 1.85 3.00 4.89
N SER A 34 2.12 4.29 5.07
CA SER A 34 3.49 4.81 5.06
C SER A 34 4.16 4.56 6.42
N LEU A 35 5.44 4.21 6.38
CA LEU A 35 6.29 3.95 7.54
C LEU A 35 6.97 5.22 8.06
N ASN A 36 7.14 6.23 7.22
CA ASN A 36 7.91 7.43 7.52
C ASN A 36 7.12 8.74 7.37
N SER A 37 5.81 8.66 7.08
CA SER A 37 4.89 9.79 7.05
C SER A 37 3.49 9.34 7.41
N TYR A 38 2.80 10.06 8.31
CA TYR A 38 1.41 9.72 8.60
C TYR A 38 0.48 10.29 7.53
N ILE A 39 0.04 9.43 6.62
CA ILE A 39 -0.93 9.73 5.54
C ILE A 39 -2.25 8.97 5.69
N GLY A 40 -2.41 8.25 6.81
CA GLY A 40 -3.52 7.34 7.06
C GLY A 40 -3.34 5.95 6.44
N ASN A 41 -4.31 5.07 6.70
CA ASN A 41 -4.36 3.74 6.10
C ASN A 41 -5.05 3.82 4.73
N ILE A 42 -4.43 3.23 3.72
CA ILE A 42 -5.00 3.03 2.40
C ILE A 42 -5.57 1.60 2.36
N ILE A 43 -6.87 1.49 2.12
CA ILE A 43 -7.53 0.22 1.84
C ILE A 43 -7.54 0.06 0.32
N PRO A 44 -6.70 -0.81 -0.27
CA PRO A 44 -6.62 -0.98 -1.70
C PRO A 44 -7.80 -1.80 -2.23
N GLN A 45 -8.08 -1.64 -3.53
CA GLN A 45 -8.84 -2.66 -4.26
C GLN A 45 -7.86 -3.74 -4.70
N PHE A 46 -8.24 -5.01 -4.55
CA PHE A 46 -7.41 -6.11 -4.99
C PHE A 46 -8.23 -7.26 -5.55
N THR A 47 -7.61 -8.06 -6.40
CA THR A 47 -8.15 -9.30 -6.93
C THR A 47 -7.30 -10.45 -6.43
N ASN A 48 -7.91 -11.39 -5.71
CA ASN A 48 -7.28 -12.64 -5.30
C ASN A 48 -7.67 -13.75 -6.28
N THR A 49 -6.70 -14.26 -7.03
CA THR A 49 -6.87 -15.39 -7.96
C THR A 49 -6.19 -16.63 -7.38
N LYS A 50 -6.33 -17.79 -8.04
CA LYS A 50 -5.74 -19.04 -7.56
C LYS A 50 -4.22 -18.96 -7.30
N ASP A 51 -3.51 -18.18 -8.13
CA ASP A 51 -2.04 -18.17 -8.15
C ASP A 51 -1.45 -16.74 -8.03
N SER A 52 -2.29 -15.72 -7.89
CA SER A 52 -1.79 -14.34 -7.84
C SER A 52 -2.74 -13.37 -7.16
N ILE A 53 -2.15 -12.31 -6.62
CA ILE A 53 -2.87 -11.14 -6.14
C ILE A 53 -2.47 -9.94 -7.00
N ILE A 54 -3.49 -9.21 -7.45
CA ILE A 54 -3.32 -7.91 -8.12
C ILE A 54 -3.88 -6.84 -7.21
N ILE A 55 -3.04 -5.89 -6.80
CA ILE A 55 -3.38 -4.81 -5.87
C ILE A 55 -3.34 -3.49 -6.63
N ASN A 56 -4.45 -2.76 -6.62
CA ASN A 56 -4.56 -1.43 -7.21
C ASN A 56 -4.83 -0.41 -6.13
N PHE A 57 -3.98 0.62 -6.05
CA PHE A 57 -4.15 1.69 -5.08
C PHE A 57 -3.65 3.03 -5.60
N THR A 58 -4.11 4.09 -4.94
CA THR A 58 -3.60 5.45 -5.10
C THR A 58 -2.93 5.86 -3.80
N GLY A 59 -1.62 6.09 -3.86
CA GLY A 59 -0.83 6.58 -2.74
C GLY A 59 -0.77 8.10 -2.72
N LYS A 60 -0.59 8.68 -1.53
CA LYS A 60 -0.25 10.09 -1.35
C LYS A 60 1.01 10.17 -0.50
N SER A 61 1.92 11.05 -0.83
CA SER A 61 3.12 11.31 -0.03
C SER A 61 3.31 12.81 0.16
N VAL A 62 3.83 13.17 1.33
CA VAL A 62 4.26 14.54 1.67
C VAL A 62 5.79 14.70 1.59
N THR A 63 6.52 13.61 1.30
CA THR A 63 7.98 13.54 1.23
C THR A 63 8.46 12.87 -0.05
N ASP A 64 9.70 13.15 -0.45
CA ASP A 64 10.29 12.56 -1.66
C ASP A 64 10.82 11.13 -1.43
N ASP A 65 10.94 10.72 -0.16
CA ASP A 65 11.50 9.43 0.25
C ASP A 65 10.44 8.55 0.91
N SER A 66 9.18 8.55 0.44
CA SER A 66 8.13 7.87 1.20
C SER A 66 8.22 6.36 1.07
N ARG A 67 8.33 5.69 2.22
CA ARG A 67 8.33 4.23 2.30
C ARG A 67 6.96 3.73 2.71
N PHE A 68 6.40 2.84 1.90
CA PHE A 68 5.10 2.22 2.14
C PHE A 68 5.27 0.76 2.49
N ARG A 69 4.41 0.26 3.36
CA ARG A 69 4.24 -1.16 3.65
C ARG A 69 2.90 -1.64 3.11
N VAL A 70 2.93 -2.75 2.39
CA VAL A 70 1.75 -3.56 2.06
C VAL A 70 1.71 -4.73 3.03
N GLU A 71 0.74 -4.74 3.92
CA GLU A 71 0.54 -5.78 4.93
C GLU A 71 -0.70 -6.61 4.60
N PHE A 72 -0.56 -7.92 4.69
CA PHE A 72 -1.62 -8.88 4.42
C PHE A 72 -2.23 -9.36 5.74
N LEU A 73 -3.55 -9.45 5.76
CA LEU A 73 -4.33 -9.81 6.94
C LEU A 73 -5.31 -10.93 6.60
N ASN A 74 -5.58 -11.79 7.57
CA ASN A 74 -6.67 -12.76 7.54
C ASN A 74 -7.56 -12.48 8.75
N ASN A 75 -8.84 -12.18 8.52
CA ASN A 75 -9.79 -11.79 9.58
C ASN A 75 -9.25 -10.64 10.47
N ASP A 76 -8.74 -9.58 9.83
CA ASP A 76 -8.16 -8.39 10.48
C ASP A 76 -6.91 -8.63 11.33
N LYS A 77 -6.32 -9.83 11.27
CA LYS A 77 -5.05 -10.16 11.94
C LYS A 77 -3.92 -10.25 10.91
N PRO A 78 -2.75 -9.64 11.16
CA PRO A 78 -1.59 -9.79 10.29
C PRO A 78 -1.20 -11.25 10.12
N ILE A 79 -0.93 -11.69 8.89
CA ILE A 79 -0.46 -13.06 8.60
C ILE A 79 1.06 -13.20 8.63
N GLY A 80 1.78 -12.12 8.98
CA GLY A 80 3.24 -12.07 8.97
C GLY A 80 3.86 -11.86 7.59
N PHE A 81 3.06 -11.85 6.52
CA PHE A 81 3.52 -11.50 5.18
C PHE A 81 3.27 -10.02 4.89
N PHE A 82 4.35 -9.32 4.54
CA PHE A 82 4.31 -7.93 4.11
C PHE A 82 5.52 -7.66 3.19
N PHE A 83 5.44 -6.59 2.43
CA PHE A 83 6.60 -6.05 1.73
C PHE A 83 6.56 -4.53 1.76
N ASP A 84 7.75 -3.93 1.68
CA ASP A 84 7.91 -2.48 1.67
C ASP A 84 8.37 -2.02 0.29
N PHE A 85 8.01 -0.80 -0.09
CA PHE A 85 8.49 -0.16 -1.32
C PHE A 85 8.62 1.35 -1.11
N ASP A 86 9.59 1.96 -1.78
CA ASP A 86 9.85 3.39 -1.74
C ASP A 86 9.27 4.07 -2.99
N VAL A 87 8.76 5.30 -2.84
CA VAL A 87 8.20 6.14 -3.93
C VAL A 87 8.51 7.62 -3.74
#